data_AF-A0A9X9M228-F1
#
_entry.id   AF-A0A9X9M228-F1
#
_cell.length_a   1.000
_cell.length_b   1.000
_cell.length_c   1.000
_cell.angle_alpha   90.00
_cell.angle_beta   90.00
_cell.angle_gamma   90.00
#
_symmetry.space_group_name_H-M   'P 1'
#
loop_
_entity.id
_entity.type
_entity.pdbx_description
1 polymer ?
#
loop_
_entity_poly.entity_id
_entity_poly.type
_entity_poly.pdbx_seq_one_letter_code
_entity_poly.pdbx_strand_id
1 'polypeptide(L)'
;DLKSPNQRDEIAGARASLKENSPLLHSICSACLEHSDVASLQASKDTVCEEIHNALNAISNASQGIQNMHAPPEPKAATLGSALDELENLIVLDPLTVTEEE
;
A
#
# COMPACT_ATOMS: atom_id res chain seq x y z
N ASP A 1 -19.06 8.52 7.22
CA ASP A 1 -18.15 7.65 7.99
C ASP A 1 -17.79 6.44 7.15
N LEU A 2 -16.50 6.11 7.04
CA LEU A 2 -16.04 4.97 6.21
C LEU A 2 -16.22 3.69 7.00
N LYS A 3 -17.06 2.79 6.50
CA LYS A 3 -17.41 1.57 7.22
C LYS A 3 -16.35 0.47 7.14
N SER A 4 -15.51 0.47 6.09
CA SER A 4 -14.47 -0.54 5.92
C SER A 4 -13.17 -0.12 6.64
N PRO A 5 -12.56 -0.98 7.47
CA PRO A 5 -11.23 -0.71 8.04
C PRO A 5 -10.19 -0.47 6.95
N ASN A 6 -10.18 -1.28 5.89
CA ASN A 6 -9.21 -1.14 4.79
C ASN A 6 -9.29 0.24 4.12
N GLN A 7 -10.51 0.77 3.89
CA GLN A 7 -10.66 2.10 3.29
C GLN A 7 -10.14 3.21 4.22
N ARG A 8 -10.27 3.03 5.54
CA ARG A 8 -9.72 3.98 6.51
C ARG A 8 -8.19 3.95 6.48
N ASP A 9 -7.60 2.76 6.39
CA ASP A 9 -6.15 2.57 6.32
C ASP A 9 -5.58 3.11 5.00
N GLU A 10 -6.24 2.86 3.86
CA GLU A 10 -5.86 3.43 2.56
C GLU A 10 -5.86 4.98 2.59
N ILE A 11 -6.91 5.59 3.15
CA ILE A 11 -6.97 7.05 3.30
C ILE A 11 -5.91 7.57 4.27
N ALA A 12 -5.67 6.86 5.38
CA ALA A 12 -4.65 7.25 6.34
C ALA A 12 -3.25 7.23 5.71
N GLY A 13 -2.93 6.17 4.96
CA GLY A 13 -1.68 6.04 4.20
C GLY A 13 -1.53 7.15 3.16
N ALA A 14 -2.55 7.36 2.32
CA ALA A 14 -2.52 8.40 1.30
C ALA A 14 -2.38 9.82 1.89
N ARG A 15 -3.01 10.10 3.04
CA ARG A 15 -2.83 11.37 3.76
C ARG A 15 -1.42 11.54 4.30
N ALA A 16 -0.80 10.47 4.80
CA ALA A 16 0.59 10.51 5.25
C ALA A 16 1.53 10.84 4.08
N SER A 17 1.37 10.17 2.94
CA SER A 17 2.13 10.45 1.72
C SER A 17 1.96 11.89 1.23
N LEU A 18 0.74 12.45 1.26
CA LEU A 18 0.53 13.86 0.89
C LEU A 18 1.22 14.83 1.83
N LYS A 19 1.20 14.54 3.13
CA LYS A 19 1.83 15.38 4.15
C LYS A 19 3.35 15.41 4.00
N GLU A 20 3.96 14.29 3.61
CA GLU A 20 5.40 14.19 3.35
C GLU A 20 5.79 14.86 2.02
N ASN A 21 5.01 14.62 0.97
CA ASN A 21 5.34 15.12 -0.37
C ASN A 21 5.13 16.64 -0.54
N SER A 22 4.23 17.27 0.21
CA SER A 22 3.97 18.71 0.10
C SER A 22 5.20 19.61 0.37
N PRO A 23 5.91 19.48 1.52
CA PRO A 23 7.15 20.24 1.75
C PRO A 23 8.28 19.82 0.81
N LEU A 24 8.34 18.54 0.42
CA LEU A 24 9.33 18.03 -0.51
C LEU A 24 9.19 18.68 -1.90
N LEU A 25 7.96 18.73 -2.43
CA LEU A 25 7.66 19.40 -3.69
C LEU A 25 8.06 20.88 -3.64
N HIS A 26 7.76 21.58 -2.55
CA HIS A 26 8.15 22.97 -2.37
C HIS A 26 9.69 23.13 -2.45
N SER A 27 10.43 22.27 -1.75
CA SER A 27 11.90 22.29 -1.77
C SER A 27 12.46 22.02 -3.16
N ILE A 28 11.92 21.02 -3.87
CA ILE A 28 12.35 20.67 -5.22
C ILE A 28 12.04 21.81 -6.20
N CYS A 29 10.83 22.38 -6.14
CA CYS A 29 10.45 23.51 -6.98
C CYS A 29 11.36 24.73 -6.74
N SER A 30 11.72 25.01 -5.48
CA SER A 30 12.67 26.07 -5.15
C SER A 30 14.02 25.81 -5.81
N ALA A 31 14.56 24.59 -5.67
CA ALA A 31 15.82 24.22 -6.29
C ALA A 31 15.75 24.25 -7.83
N CYS A 32 14.60 23.92 -8.45
CA CYS A 32 14.44 23.97 -9.91
C CYS A 32 14.55 25.39 -10.46
N LEU A 33 14.16 26.40 -9.67
CA LEU A 33 14.30 27.80 -10.06
C LEU A 33 15.77 28.26 -10.01
N GLU A 34 16.55 27.71 -9.08
CA GLU A 34 17.97 28.01 -8.90
C GLU A 34 18.86 27.20 -9.88
N HIS A 35 18.43 25.99 -10.25
CA HIS A 35 19.20 25.00 -11.02
C HIS A 35 18.36 24.34 -12.13
N SER A 36 17.90 25.16 -13.09
CA SER A 36 17.02 24.73 -14.20
C SER A 36 17.63 23.68 -15.15
N ASP A 37 18.96 23.57 -15.18
CA ASP A 37 19.70 22.65 -16.05
C ASP A 37 19.85 21.23 -15.48
N VAL A 38 19.44 21.00 -14.23
CA VAL A 38 19.61 19.70 -13.56
C VAL A 38 18.44 18.77 -13.87
N ALA A 39 18.62 17.89 -14.85
CA ALA A 39 17.59 16.92 -15.28
C ALA A 39 17.10 15.99 -14.16
N SER A 40 17.96 15.61 -13.20
CA SER A 40 17.58 14.77 -12.06
C SER A 40 16.60 15.47 -11.12
N LEU A 41 16.68 16.79 -11.03
CA LEU A 41 15.79 17.60 -10.20
C LEU A 41 14.42 17.72 -10.84
N GLN A 42 14.38 17.88 -12.17
CA GLN A 42 13.14 17.82 -12.95
C GLN A 42 12.48 16.45 -12.83
N ALA A 43 13.24 15.36 -12.95
CA ALA A 43 12.73 14.01 -12.73
C ALA A 43 12.17 13.82 -11.32
N SER A 44 12.88 14.31 -10.29
CA SER A 44 12.42 14.24 -8.89
C SER A 44 11.12 15.02 -8.67
N LYS A 45 10.98 16.20 -9.31
CA LYS A 45 9.74 16.99 -9.27
C LYS A 45 8.58 16.21 -9.88
N ASP A 46 8.80 15.58 -11.03
CA ASP A 46 7.77 14.84 -11.74
C ASP A 46 7.33 13.60 -10.94
N THR A 47 8.28 12.88 -10.32
CA THR A 47 7.98 11.76 -9.41
C THR A 47 7.13 12.21 -8.22
N VAL A 48 7.52 13.29 -7.53
CA VAL A 48 6.76 13.79 -6.36
C VAL A 48 5.36 14.27 -6.77
N CYS A 49 5.22 14.91 -7.94
CA CYS A 49 3.92 15.28 -8.49
C CYS A 49 3.04 14.05 -8.76
N GLU A 50 3.62 12.98 -9.31
CA GLU A 50 2.93 11.71 -9.56
C GLU A 50 2.48 11.06 -8.24
N GLU A 51 3.33 11.03 -7.21
CA GLU A 51 2.98 10.50 -5.90
C GLU A 51 1.83 11.28 -5.24
N ILE A 52 1.85 12.62 -5.32
CA ILE A 52 0.75 13.47 -4.83
C ILE A 52 -0.54 13.15 -5.58
N HIS A 53 -0.47 13.02 -6.91
CA HIS A 53 -1.63 12.70 -7.73
C HIS A 53 -2.20 11.32 -7.38
N ASN A 54 -1.34 10.32 -7.22
CA ASN A 54 -1.71 8.97 -6.81
C ASN A 54 -2.36 8.94 -5.43
N ALA A 55 -1.81 9.69 -4.46
CA ALA A 55 -2.39 9.78 -3.13
C ALA A 55 -3.77 10.47 -3.14
N LEU A 56 -3.97 11.52 -3.94
CA LEU A 56 -5.28 12.14 -4.12
C LEU A 56 -6.29 11.18 -4.74
N ASN A 57 -5.88 10.42 -5.76
CA ASN A 57 -6.72 9.40 -6.38
C ASN A 57 -7.09 8.29 -5.38
N ALA A 58 -6.13 7.82 -4.57
CA ALA A 58 -6.39 6.84 -3.52
C ALA A 58 -7.42 7.35 -2.51
N ILE A 59 -7.32 8.61 -2.06
CA ILE A 59 -8.32 9.23 -1.18
C ILE A 59 -9.68 9.31 -1.86
N SER A 60 -9.73 9.75 -3.12
CA SER A 60 -10.98 9.86 -3.89
C SER A 60 -11.67 8.50 -4.03
N ASN A 61 -10.92 7.48 -4.46
CA ASN A 61 -11.43 6.12 -4.68
C ASN A 61 -11.96 5.50 -3.37
N ALA A 62 -11.16 5.58 -2.30
CA ALA A 62 -11.55 5.07 -1.00
C ALA A 62 -12.77 5.82 -0.42
N SER A 63 -12.87 7.14 -0.66
CA SER A 63 -14.02 7.96 -0.23
C SER A 63 -15.31 7.63 -0.98
N GLN A 64 -15.21 7.31 -2.27
CA GLN A 64 -16.35 6.92 -3.11
C GLN A 64 -16.77 5.46 -2.90
N GLY A 65 -15.99 4.70 -2.12
CA GLY A 65 -16.21 3.27 -1.93
C GLY A 65 -15.93 2.44 -3.19
N ILE A 66 -15.26 3.02 -4.19
CA ILE A 66 -14.76 2.32 -5.35
C ILE A 66 -13.55 1.54 -4.84
N GLN A 67 -13.79 0.30 -4.37
CA GLN A 67 -12.68 -0.63 -4.18
C GLN A 67 -12.02 -0.77 -5.55
N ASN A 68 -10.76 -0.35 -5.63
CA ASN A 68 -9.99 -0.44 -6.85
C ASN A 68 -9.86 -1.94 -7.17
N MET A 69 -10.75 -2.47 -8.02
CA MET A 69 -10.76 -3.87 -8.46
C MET A 69 -9.46 -4.25 -9.21
N HIS A 70 -8.60 -3.26 -9.45
CA HIS A 70 -7.31 -3.42 -10.09
C HIS A 70 -6.17 -3.75 -9.12
N ALA A 71 -6.36 -3.61 -7.81
CA ALA A 71 -5.51 -4.31 -6.87
C ALA A 71 -5.99 -5.77 -6.84
N PRO A 72 -5.15 -6.77 -7.19
CA PRO A 72 -5.46 -8.14 -6.83
C PRO A 72 -5.86 -8.13 -5.34
N PRO A 73 -6.93 -8.84 -4.94
CA PRO A 73 -7.23 -8.97 -3.51
C PRO A 73 -5.92 -9.35 -2.85
N GLU A 74 -5.44 -8.49 -1.94
CA GLU A 74 -4.20 -8.74 -1.22
C GLU A 74 -4.31 -10.19 -0.73
N PRO A 75 -3.51 -11.12 -1.27
CA PRO A 75 -3.68 -12.52 -0.98
C PRO A 75 -3.56 -12.60 0.53
N LYS A 76 -4.66 -12.94 1.23
CA LYS A 76 -4.79 -12.94 2.70
C LYS A 76 -3.41 -13.11 3.27
N ALA A 77 -2.81 -12.01 3.73
CA ALA A 77 -1.37 -11.86 3.79
C ALA A 77 -0.75 -13.21 4.13
N ALA A 78 -0.05 -13.82 3.16
CA ALA A 78 0.66 -15.09 3.30
C ALA A 78 1.82 -14.83 4.27
N THR A 79 1.43 -14.52 5.48
CA THR A 79 2.26 -14.14 6.60
C THR A 79 2.68 -15.44 7.23
N LEU A 80 3.87 -15.41 7.82
CA LEU A 80 4.38 -16.54 8.57
C LEU A 80 3.37 -17.03 9.62
N GLY A 81 2.58 -16.12 10.21
CA GLY A 81 1.49 -16.47 11.13
C GLY A 81 0.45 -17.39 10.50
N SER A 82 -0.13 -17.01 9.36
CA SER A 82 -1.10 -17.83 8.64
C SER A 82 -0.56 -19.23 8.29
N ALA A 83 0.71 -19.31 7.91
CA ALA A 83 1.37 -20.57 7.58
C ALA A 83 1.64 -21.44 8.84
N LEU A 84 1.93 -20.81 9.98
CA LEU A 84 2.10 -21.50 11.27
C LEU A 84 0.75 -22.00 11.81
N ASP A 85 -0.33 -21.24 11.65
CA ASP A 85 -1.68 -21.67 12.03
C ASP A 85 -2.16 -22.85 11.15
N GLU A 86 -1.85 -22.82 9.86
CA GLU A 86 -2.15 -23.94 8.94
C GLU A 86 -1.31 -25.17 9.30
N LEU A 87 -0.03 -24.98 9.66
CA LEU A 87 0.84 -26.05 10.14
C LEU A 87 0.34 -26.65 11.46
N GLU A 88 -0.08 -25.85 12.43
CA GLU A 88 -0.66 -26.33 13.70
C GLU A 88 -1.87 -27.24 13.44
N ASN A 89 -2.77 -26.81 12.56
CA ASN A 89 -3.94 -27.61 12.19
C ASN A 89 -3.56 -28.92 11.47
N LEU A 90 -2.50 -28.92 10.67
CA LEU A 90 -1.99 -30.13 10.01
C LEU A 90 -1.24 -31.07 10.96
N ILE A 91 -0.62 -30.55 12.02
CA ILE A 91 0.09 -31.34 13.04
C ILE A 91 -0.89 -32.03 14.00
N VAL A 92 -2.06 -31.43 14.25
CA VAL A 92 -3.16 -32.07 15.01
C VAL A 92 -3.89 -33.08 14.10
N LEU A 93 -3.18 -34.11 13.66
CA LEU A 93 -3.82 -35.30 13.09
C LEU A 93 -4.33 -36.18 14.25
N ASP A 94 -5.58 -36.62 14.17
CA ASP A 94 -6.11 -37.66 15.07
C ASP A 94 -5.26 -38.93 14.87
N PRO A 95 -4.63 -39.49 15.92
CA PRO A 95 -3.80 -40.69 15.78
C PRO A 95 -4.55 -41.90 15.20
N LEU A 96 -5.89 -41.87 15.15
CA LEU A 96 -6.73 -42.89 14.52
C LEU A 96 -6.92 -42.71 12.99
N THR A 97 -6.53 -41.57 12.42
CA THR A 97 -6.64 -41.30 10.96
C THR A 97 -5.32 -41.47 10.22
N VAL A 98 -4.23 -41.74 10.93
CA VAL A 98 -2.95 -42.13 10.30
C VAL A 98 -3.07 -43.57 9.82
N THR A 99 -3.41 -43.76 8.55
CA THR A 99 -3.22 -45.03 7.87
C THR A 99 -1.76 -45.13 7.46
N GLU A 100 -1.01 -46.05 8.07
CA GLU A 100 0.31 -46.46 7.55
C GLU A 100 0.08 -47.06 6.16
N GLU A 101 0.53 -46.37 5.11
CA GLU A 101 0.58 -46.95 3.76
C GLU A 101 1.82 -47.86 3.68
N GLU A 102 1.58 -49.14 3.38
CA GLU A 102 2.55 -50.25 3.29
C GLU A 102 3.39 -50.20 2.00
#